data_AF-A0A8J4BBF7-F1
#
_entry.id   AF-A0A8J4BBF7-F1
#
_cell.length_a   1.000
_cell.length_b   1.000
_cell.length_c   1.000
_cell.angle_alpha   90.00
_cell.angle_beta   90.00
_cell.angle_gamma   90.00
#
_symmetry.space_group_name_H-M   'P 1'
#
loop_
_entity.id
_entity.type
_entity.pdbx_description
1 polymer ?
#
loop_
_entity_poly.entity_id
_entity_poly.type
_entity_poly.pdbx_seq_one_letter_code
_entity_poly.pdbx_strand_id
1 'polypeptide(L)'
;MLHIQDADPDAFEQLLRHFYTGDLGFPPDLLRPVAELADRLLLPQVVHHVHRRLLAAVQPAGVVGDMIWAQQQGFVGLLAELKVIHTSRHIGAQAVPNCLPAPLPPCPPAPLCVDWGGRLDCIHARNPWM
;
A
#
# COMPACT_ATOMS: atom_id res chain seq x y z
N MET A 1 7.58 41.63 -12.64
CA MET A 1 7.89 40.28 -13.16
C MET A 1 7.84 39.33 -11.97
N LEU A 2 6.76 38.56 -11.83
CA LEU A 2 6.57 37.64 -10.70
C LEU A 2 7.41 36.39 -10.95
N HIS A 3 8.66 36.41 -10.48
CA HIS A 3 9.57 35.28 -10.55
C HIS A 3 9.39 34.45 -9.28
N ILE A 4 8.64 33.35 -9.36
CA ILE A 4 8.59 32.37 -8.27
C ILE A 4 9.90 31.57 -8.39
N GLN A 5 10.91 31.94 -7.60
CA GLN A 5 12.29 31.41 -7.69
C GLN A 5 12.43 29.92 -7.35
N ASP A 6 11.33 29.21 -7.10
CA ASP A 6 11.32 27.82 -6.65
C ASP A 6 10.01 27.16 -7.11
N ALA A 7 9.69 27.30 -8.39
CA ALA A 7 8.56 26.63 -9.01
C ALA A 7 9.02 25.96 -10.29
N ASP A 8 8.69 24.67 -10.39
CA ASP A 8 8.87 23.92 -11.62
C ASP A 8 8.06 24.61 -12.75
N PRO A 9 8.72 25.03 -13.85
CA PRO A 9 8.07 25.79 -14.91
C PRO A 9 7.00 24.96 -15.62
N ASP A 10 7.18 23.65 -15.73
CA ASP A 10 6.23 22.75 -16.39
C ASP A 10 4.98 22.58 -15.52
N ALA A 11 5.14 22.49 -14.19
CA ALA A 11 4.01 22.48 -13.26
C ALA A 11 3.20 23.79 -13.30
N PHE A 12 3.88 24.93 -13.43
CA PHE A 12 3.23 26.22 -13.57
C PHE A 12 2.47 26.35 -14.89
N GLU A 13 3.06 25.90 -16.00
CA GLU A 13 2.40 25.87 -17.31
C GLU A 13 1.11 25.04 -17.26
N GLN A 14 1.15 23.86 -16.62
CA GLN A 14 -0.03 23.00 -16.50
C GLN A 14 -1.12 23.62 -15.63
N LEU A 15 -0.77 24.33 -14.56
CA LEU A 15 -1.73 25.09 -13.76
C LEU A 15 -2.38 26.21 -14.58
N LEU A 16 -1.60 26.95 -15.38
CA LEU A 16 -2.15 27.96 -16.28
C LEU A 16 -3.09 27.31 -17.31
N ARG A 17 -2.68 26.20 -17.93
CA ARG A 17 -3.54 25.45 -18.85
C ARG A 17 -4.86 25.06 -18.20
N HIS A 18 -4.83 24.60 -16.94
CA HIS A 18 -6.03 24.33 -16.17
C HIS A 18 -6.90 25.58 -16.00
N PHE A 19 -6.32 26.73 -15.63
CA PHE A 19 -7.09 27.97 -15.47
C PHE A 19 -7.80 28.41 -16.75
N TYR A 20 -7.17 28.22 -17.90
CA TYR A 20 -7.73 28.63 -19.18
C TYR A 20 -8.66 27.60 -19.82
N THR A 21 -8.49 26.30 -19.51
CA THR A 21 -9.22 25.21 -20.18
C THR A 21 -10.21 24.49 -19.26
N GLY A 22 -10.02 24.58 -17.94
CA GLY A 22 -10.71 23.78 -16.92
C GLY A 22 -10.20 22.34 -16.80
N ASP A 23 -9.20 21.95 -17.58
CA ASP A 23 -8.68 20.57 -17.64
C ASP A 23 -7.77 20.24 -16.45
N LEU A 24 -7.98 19.10 -15.79
CA LEU A 24 -7.20 18.62 -14.64
C LEU A 24 -6.32 17.40 -14.99
N GLY A 25 -6.06 17.19 -16.28
CA GLY A 25 -5.31 16.08 -16.87
C GLY A 25 -3.80 16.21 -16.71
N PHE A 26 -3.31 16.51 -15.51
CA PHE A 26 -1.87 16.63 -15.23
C PHE A 26 -1.13 15.31 -15.52
N PRO A 27 0.08 15.34 -16.10
CA PRO A 27 0.90 14.15 -16.27
C PRO A 27 1.36 13.62 -14.91
N PRO A 28 1.56 12.30 -14.75
CA PRO A 28 1.90 11.67 -13.48
C PRO A 28 3.22 12.20 -12.88
N ASP A 29 4.19 12.52 -13.74
CA ASP A 29 5.51 13.00 -13.32
C ASP A 29 5.45 14.41 -12.69
N LEU A 30 4.43 15.20 -13.03
CA LEU A 30 4.24 16.57 -12.51
C LEU A 30 3.25 16.64 -11.34
N LEU A 31 2.67 15.53 -10.88
CA LEU A 31 1.67 15.57 -9.80
C LEU A 31 2.23 16.15 -8.50
N ARG A 32 3.46 15.81 -8.12
CA ARG A 32 4.10 16.36 -6.90
C ARG A 32 4.36 17.87 -7.01
N PRO A 33 5.08 18.38 -8.02
CA PRO A 33 5.32 19.82 -8.14
C PRO A 33 4.03 20.62 -8.36
N VAL A 34 3.02 20.06 -9.05
CA VAL A 34 1.69 20.70 -9.17
C VAL A 34 0.98 20.78 -7.82
N ALA A 35 1.07 19.75 -6.96
CA ALA A 35 0.47 19.79 -5.63
C ALA A 35 1.10 20.89 -4.74
N GLU A 36 2.43 20.97 -4.73
CA GLU A 36 3.17 21.99 -3.97
C GLU A 36 2.83 23.41 -4.45
N LEU A 37 2.82 23.61 -5.76
CA LEU A 37 2.53 24.90 -6.36
C LEU A 37 1.05 25.30 -6.18
N ALA A 38 0.13 24.35 -6.28
CA ALA A 38 -1.30 24.57 -6.02
C ALA A 38 -1.57 24.92 -4.55
N ASP A 39 -0.86 24.31 -3.61
CA ASP A 39 -0.95 24.64 -2.19
C ASP A 39 -0.44 26.06 -1.91
N ARG A 40 0.74 26.41 -2.47
CA ARG A 40 1.30 27.78 -2.38
C ARG A 40 0.40 28.85 -3.01
N LEU A 41 -0.30 28.51 -4.08
CA LEU A 41 -1.27 29.39 -4.75
C LEU A 41 -2.66 29.36 -4.08
N LEU A 42 -2.83 28.59 -2.99
CA LEU A 42 -4.09 28.46 -2.23
C LEU A 42 -5.26 27.96 -3.10
N LEU A 43 -5.01 26.91 -3.90
CA LEU A 43 -5.98 26.28 -4.78
C LEU A 43 -6.41 24.90 -4.26
N PRO A 44 -7.24 24.85 -3.19
CA PRO A 44 -7.57 23.60 -2.49
C PRO A 44 -8.25 22.56 -3.39
N GLN A 45 -9.00 22.99 -4.40
CA GLN A 45 -9.66 22.11 -5.36
C GLN A 45 -8.65 21.34 -6.23
N VAL A 46 -7.55 21.99 -6.63
CA VAL A 46 -6.50 21.37 -7.44
C VAL A 46 -5.67 20.43 -6.57
N VAL A 47 -5.29 20.87 -5.37
CA VAL A 47 -4.57 20.05 -4.38
C VAL A 47 -5.34 18.76 -4.08
N HIS A 48 -6.64 18.85 -3.81
CA HIS A 48 -7.48 17.68 -3.54
C HIS A 48 -7.56 16.71 -4.73
N HIS A 49 -7.70 17.25 -5.95
CA HIS A 49 -7.73 16.43 -7.16
C HIS A 49 -6.40 15.69 -7.37
N VAL A 50 -5.28 16.38 -7.20
CA VAL A 50 -3.94 15.81 -7.35
C VAL A 50 -3.66 14.77 -6.27
N HIS A 51 -4.03 15.03 -5.01
CA HIS A 51 -3.93 14.05 -3.91
C HIS A 51 -4.68 12.76 -4.22
N ARG A 52 -5.91 12.84 -4.74
CA ARG A 52 -6.66 11.66 -5.16
C ARG A 52 -5.93 10.86 -6.25
N ARG A 53 -5.31 11.54 -7.21
CA ARG A 53 -4.57 10.88 -8.29
C ARG A 53 -3.27 10.24 -7.79
N LEU A 54 -2.58 10.88 -6.85
CA LEU A 54 -1.42 10.31 -6.17
C LEU A 54 -1.77 9.05 -5.37
N LEU A 55 -2.89 9.07 -4.63
CA LEU A 55 -3.38 7.91 -3.89
C LEU A 55 -3.77 6.76 -4.84
N ALA A 56 -4.39 7.05 -5.98
CA ALA A 56 -4.74 6.06 -6.99
C ALA A 56 -3.51 5.45 -7.69
N ALA A 57 -2.43 6.23 -7.84
CA ALA A 57 -1.19 5.81 -8.48
C ALA A 57 -0.15 5.23 -7.51
N VAL A 58 -0.49 5.02 -6.23
CA VAL A 58 0.48 4.69 -5.19
C VAL A 58 1.05 3.27 -5.35
N GLN A 59 2.31 3.21 -5.80
CA GLN A 59 3.05 1.96 -5.99
C GLN A 59 3.66 1.49 -4.65
N PRO A 60 3.70 0.17 -4.38
CA PRO A 60 4.19 -0.38 -3.12
C PRO A 60 5.67 -0.07 -2.86
N ALA A 61 6.48 0.07 -3.91
CA ALA A 61 7.88 0.46 -3.78
C ALA A 61 8.08 1.97 -3.50
N GLY A 62 7.10 2.81 -3.83
CA GLY A 62 7.19 4.28 -3.75
C GLY A 62 6.48 4.89 -2.54
N VAL A 63 5.59 4.15 -1.88
CA VAL A 63 4.70 4.68 -0.82
C VAL A 63 5.45 5.35 0.34
N VAL A 64 6.62 4.83 0.72
CA VAL A 64 7.45 5.44 1.77
C VAL A 64 8.03 6.79 1.31
N GLY A 65 8.44 6.87 0.04
CA GLY A 65 8.88 8.13 -0.57
C GLY A 65 7.75 9.15 -0.64
N ASP A 66 6.53 8.71 -0.99
CA ASP A 66 5.33 9.57 -0.97
C ASP A 66 5.00 10.07 0.43
N MET A 67 5.17 9.23 1.46
CA MET A 67 4.96 9.64 2.86
C MET A 67 5.98 10.67 3.33
N ILE A 68 7.27 10.49 3.03
CA ILE A 68 8.33 11.45 3.40
C ILE A 68 8.09 12.78 2.71
N TRP A 69 7.78 12.75 1.42
CA TRP A 69 7.43 13.95 0.65
C TRP A 69 6.20 14.67 1.24
N ALA A 70 5.09 13.96 1.47
CA ALA A 70 3.88 14.54 2.05
C ALA A 70 4.13 15.13 3.44
N GLN A 71 5.01 14.53 4.23
CA GLN A 71 5.41 15.06 5.53
C GLN A 71 6.21 16.37 5.41
N GLN A 72 7.15 16.46 4.46
CA GLN A 72 7.94 17.68 4.22
C GLN A 72 7.06 18.86 3.79
N GLN A 73 6.03 18.60 3.00
CA GLN A 73 5.07 19.61 2.55
C GLN A 73 3.97 19.92 3.59
N GLY A 74 3.92 19.20 4.72
CA GLY A 74 2.91 19.40 5.75
C GLY A 74 1.51 18.89 5.37
N PHE A 75 1.38 18.02 4.37
CA PHE A 75 0.10 17.46 3.94
C PHE A 75 -0.40 16.35 4.87
N VAL A 76 -0.91 16.75 6.05
CA VAL A 76 -1.36 15.84 7.12
C VAL A 76 -2.47 14.88 6.64
N GLY A 77 -3.43 15.36 5.84
CA GLY A 77 -4.53 14.54 5.31
C GLY A 77 -4.05 13.47 4.33
N LEU A 78 -3.15 13.84 3.41
CA LEU A 78 -2.56 12.89 2.46
C LEU A 78 -1.70 11.84 3.18
N LEU A 79 -0.93 12.27 4.18
CA LEU A 79 -0.09 11.39 4.99
C LEU A 79 -0.93 10.37 5.77
N ALA A 80 -2.09 10.76 6.29
CA ALA A 80 -3.01 9.84 6.96
C ALA A 80 -3.54 8.76 5.99
N GLU A 81 -3.99 9.16 4.79
CA GLU A 81 -4.46 8.24 3.76
C GLU A 81 -3.35 7.27 3.30
N LEU A 82 -2.14 7.78 3.06
CA LEU A 82 -0.99 6.94 2.69
C LEU A 82 -0.64 5.93 3.79
N LYS A 83 -0.72 6.33 5.07
CA LYS A 83 -0.52 5.41 6.21
C LYS A 83 -1.59 4.31 6.26
N VAL A 84 -2.85 4.64 5.98
CA VAL A 84 -3.94 3.65 5.94
C VAL A 84 -3.71 2.66 4.81
N ILE A 85 -3.34 3.12 3.61
CA ILE A 85 -3.04 2.24 2.46
C ILE A 85 -1.83 1.35 2.76
N HIS A 86 -0.77 1.91 3.34
CA HIS A 86 0.42 1.14 3.72
C HIS A 86 0.08 0.06 4.76
N THR A 87 -0.60 0.45 5.85
CA THR A 87 -0.94 -0.46 6.96
C THR A 87 -1.91 -1.56 6.51
N SER A 88 -2.96 -1.22 5.75
CA SER A 88 -3.88 -2.22 5.21
C SER A 88 -3.19 -3.23 4.28
N ARG A 89 -2.24 -2.78 3.46
CA ARG A 89 -1.42 -3.67 2.62
C ARG A 89 -0.50 -4.56 3.44
N HIS A 90 0.15 -4.04 4.49
CA HIS A 90 1.04 -4.83 5.35
C HIS A 90 0.30 -5.78 6.31
N ILE A 91 -0.93 -5.47 6.71
CA ILE A 91 -1.79 -6.37 7.48
C ILE A 91 -2.36 -7.47 6.57
N GLY A 92 -2.74 -7.15 5.33
CA GLY A 92 -3.16 -8.15 4.33
C GLY A 92 -2.03 -9.08 3.88
N ALA A 93 -0.79 -8.59 3.85
CA ALA A 93 0.41 -9.40 3.58
C ALA A 93 0.84 -10.29 4.75
N GLN A 94 0.35 -10.04 5.97
CA GLN A 94 0.55 -10.89 7.16
C GLN A 94 -0.56 -11.94 7.33
N ALA A 95 -1.33 -12.23 6.28
CA ALA A 95 -2.13 -13.45 6.17
C ALA A 95 -1.33 -14.59 5.52
N VAL A 96 -0.08 -14.78 5.94
CA VAL A 96 0.49 -16.14 5.97
C VAL A 96 0.30 -16.58 7.42
N PRO A 97 -0.60 -17.54 7.72
CA PRO A 97 -0.59 -18.12 9.05
C PRO A 97 0.84 -18.60 9.29
N ASN A 98 1.42 -18.18 10.40
CA ASN A 98 2.69 -18.66 10.90
C ASN A 98 2.58 -20.17 11.21
N CYS A 99 2.60 -20.95 10.15
CA CYS A 99 2.78 -22.38 10.02
C CYS A 99 3.70 -22.46 8.80
N LEU A 100 5.01 -22.54 8.95
CA LEU A 100 5.72 -23.79 9.20
C LEU A 100 7.22 -23.50 9.21
N PRO A 101 8.03 -24.41 9.78
CA PRO A 101 9.14 -24.92 8.99
C PRO A 101 8.90 -26.37 8.57
N ALA A 102 9.28 -26.64 7.32
CA ALA A 102 9.48 -27.93 6.63
C ALA A 102 8.26 -28.65 5.98
N PRO A 103 8.41 -29.14 4.73
CA PRO A 103 7.33 -29.79 3.99
C PRO A 103 7.01 -31.16 4.60
N LEU A 104 5.82 -31.28 5.18
CA LEU A 104 5.27 -32.57 5.59
C LEU A 104 4.51 -33.21 4.41
N PRO A 105 4.69 -34.51 4.14
CA PRO A 105 3.92 -35.23 3.13
C PRO A 105 2.43 -35.31 3.52
N PRO A 106 1.51 -35.53 2.56
CA PRO A 106 0.08 -35.59 2.86
C PRO A 106 -0.23 -36.81 3.76
N CYS A 107 -0.73 -36.55 4.97
CA CYS A 107 -1.21 -37.60 5.86
C CYS A 107 -2.47 -38.28 5.27
N PRO A 108 -2.49 -39.61 5.14
CA PRO A 108 -3.69 -40.37 4.77
C PRO A 108 -4.67 -40.48 5.96
N PRO A 109 -5.96 -40.78 5.71
CA PRO A 109 -6.95 -40.86 6.76
C PRO A 109 -6.94 -42.21 7.52
N ALA A 110 -7.11 -42.10 8.85
CA ALA A 110 -7.51 -43.09 9.87
C ALA A 110 -6.41 -43.94 10.57
N PRO A 111 -6.68 -44.50 11.76
CA PRO A 111 -7.40 -43.95 12.93
C PRO A 111 -6.55 -43.99 14.23
N LEU A 112 -6.81 -43.05 15.15
CA LEU A 112 -6.65 -43.17 16.61
C LEU A 112 -5.37 -43.87 17.14
N CYS A 113 -4.21 -43.22 17.06
CA CYS A 113 -3.07 -43.53 17.93
C CYS A 113 -3.17 -42.71 19.22
N VAL A 114 -3.15 -43.36 20.38
CA VAL A 114 -3.09 -42.71 21.71
C VAL A 114 -1.74 -43.08 22.34
N ASP A 115 -0.96 -42.07 22.74
CA ASP A 115 0.37 -42.26 23.35
C ASP A 115 0.24 -42.61 24.84
N TRP A 116 0.85 -43.72 25.25
CA TRP A 116 1.07 -44.07 26.66
C TRP A 116 2.56 -44.14 26.94
N GLY A 117 3.22 -42.99 27.06
CA GLY A 117 4.54 -42.91 27.67
C GLY A 117 5.66 -43.45 26.80
N GLY A 118 5.78 -42.96 25.57
CA GLY A 118 7.04 -42.98 24.82
C GLY A 118 7.40 -44.29 24.11
N ARG A 119 6.43 -45.17 23.86
CA ARG A 119 6.59 -46.31 22.94
C ARG A 119 5.38 -46.43 22.02
N LEU A 120 5.61 -46.22 20.72
CA LEU A 120 4.60 -46.38 19.67
C LEU A 120 4.44 -47.89 19.38
N ASP A 121 3.57 -48.55 20.12
CA ASP A 121 3.12 -49.90 19.78
C ASP A 121 1.89 -49.81 18.86
N CYS A 122 2.03 -50.22 17.60
CA CYS A 122 0.88 -50.39 16.72
C CYS A 122 0.05 -51.56 17.25
N ILE A 123 -1.14 -51.27 17.80
CA ILE A 123 -2.13 -52.30 18.08
C ILE A 123 -2.57 -52.85 16.73
N HIS A 124 -1.98 -53.97 16.31
CA HIS A 124 -2.56 -54.79 15.26
C HIS A 124 -3.91 -55.25 15.80
N ALA A 125 -4.97 -54.60 15.35
CA ALA A 125 -6.34 -54.98 15.63
C ALA A 125 -6.50 -56.44 15.21
N ARG A 126 -6.50 -57.31 16.21
CA ARG A 126 -6.87 -58.71 16.11
C ARG A 126 -8.32 -58.70 15.60
N ASN A 127 -8.47 -59.03 14.33
CA ASN A 127 -9.72 -58.98 13.60
C ASN A 127 -10.77 -59.87 14.29
N PRO A 128 -11.97 -59.38 14.65
CA PRO A 128 -13.00 -60.23 15.25
C PRO A 128 -13.83 -61.03 14.22
N TRP A 129 -13.54 -60.93 12.92
CA TRP A 129 -14.26 -61.67 11.87
C TRP A 129 -13.34 -62.11 10.72
N MET A 130 -12.46 -63.07 10.99
CA MET A 130 -12.01 -64.16 10.09
C MET A 130 -10.86 -64.94 10.72
#